data_AF-A0A661JQQ4-F1
#
_entry.id   AF-A0A661JQQ4-F1
#
_cell.length_a   1.000
_cell.length_b   1.000
_cell.length_c   1.000
_cell.angle_alpha   90.00
_cell.angle_beta   90.00
_cell.angle_gamma   90.00
#
_symmetry.space_group_name_H-M   'P 1'
#
loop_
_entity.id
_entity.type
_entity.pdbx_description
1 polymer ?
#
loop_
_entity_poly.entity_id
_entity_poly.type
_entity_poly.pdbx_seq_one_letter_code
_entity_poly.pdbx_strand_id
1 'polypeptide(L)' 'QLSAIGLKVFPVVILGGLDSIGGAIIGGIIIGLLETFTGGYLSTSLREVIPYIVLVFILMVKPYGLFGSVEIERV' A
#
# COMPACT_ATOMS: atom_id res chain seq x y z
N GLN A 1 -6.01 3.59 -19.72
CA GLN A 1 -5.09 2.61 -19.09
C GLN A 1 -4.21 3.25 -18.03
N LEU A 2 -3.61 4.43 -18.25
CA LEU A 2 -2.84 5.16 -17.22
C LEU A 2 -3.62 5.40 -15.91
N SER A 3 -4.89 5.77 -16.00
CA SER A 3 -5.75 6.07 -14.84
C SER A 3 -5.96 4.86 -13.92
N ALA A 4 -6.09 3.66 -14.49
CA ALA A 4 -6.27 2.41 -13.73
C ALA A 4 -4.98 2.01 -12.99
N ILE A 5 -3.81 2.28 -13.60
CA ILE A 5 -2.51 2.02 -12.98
C ILE A 5 -2.28 3.01 -11.84
N GLY A 6 -2.58 4.30 -12.04
CA GLY A 6 -2.42 5.32 -11.01
C GLY A 6 -3.24 5.04 -9.75
N LEU A 7 -4.49 4.60 -9.92
CA LEU A 7 -5.36 4.22 -8.81
C LEU A 7 -4.80 3.05 -7.99
N LYS A 8 -4.21 2.04 -8.63
CA LYS A 8 -3.59 0.90 -7.94
C LYS A 8 -2.26 1.23 -7.26
N VAL A 9 -1.46 2.11 -7.85
CA VAL A 9 -0.14 2.50 -7.32
C VAL A 9 -0.29 3.41 -6.10
N PHE A 10 -1.38 4.18 -6.02
CA PHE A 10 -1.66 5.10 -4.91
C PHE A 10 -1.62 4.43 -3.52
N PRO A 11 -2.38 3.35 -3.24
CA PRO A 11 -2.32 2.69 -1.94
C PRO A 11 -0.96 2.05 -1.66
N VAL A 12 -0.24 1.57 -2.68
CA VAL A 12 1.11 0.99 -2.52
C VAL A 12 2.10 2.02 -2.00
N VAL A 13 2.10 3.22 -2.59
CA VAL A 13 3.02 4.29 -2.23
C VAL A 13 2.68 4.87 -0.85
N ILE A 14 1.40 5.07 -0.53
CA ILE A 14 0.98 5.58 0.78
C ILE A 14 1.29 4.57 1.89
N LEU A 15 1.10 3.27 1.63
CA LEU A 15 1.43 2.21 2.57
C LEU A 15 2.94 2.17 2.91
N GLY A 16 3.78 2.31 1.88
CA GLY A 16 5.22 2.28 2.04
C GLY A 16 5.82 3.57 2.62
N GLY A 17 5.16 4.70 2.39
CA GLY A 17 5.64 6.04 2.72
C GLY A 17 6.16 6.75 1.48
N LEU A 18 5.73 8.00 1.28
CA LEU A 18 6.16 8.87 0.17
C LEU A 18 7.65 9.20 0.26
N ASP A 19 8.18 9.27 1.48
CA ASP A 19 9.55 9.70 1.79
C ASP A 19 10.56 8.54 1.92
N SER A 20 10.11 7.29 1.87
CA SER A 20 10.98 6.11 2.06
C SER A 20 10.84 5.10 0.91
N ILE A 21 11.84 5.08 0.04
CA ILE A 21 11.97 4.13 -1.07
C ILE A 21 11.93 2.67 -0.56
N GLY A 22 12.59 2.39 0.56
CA GLY A 22 12.61 1.04 1.15
C GLY A 22 11.22 0.59 1.62
N GLY A 23 10.45 1.50 2.21
CA GLY A 23 9.07 1.21 2.62
C GLY A 23 8.13 1.01 1.42
N ALA A 24 8.26 1.81 0.35
CA ALA A 24 7.51 1.65 -0.88
C ALA A 24 7.71 0.29 -1.55
N ILE A 25 8.95 -0.23 -1.58
CA ILE A 25 9.26 -1.54 -2.14
C ILE A 25 8.57 -2.65 -1.33
N ILE A 26 8.68 -2.62 0.00
CA ILE A 26 8.08 -3.64 0.88
C ILE A 26 6.55 -3.55 0.84
N GLY A 27 5.99 -2.35 0.88
CA GLY A 27 4.55 -2.11 0.77
C GLY A 27 3.99 -2.61 -0.57
N GLY A 28 4.71 -2.38 -1.67
CA GLY A 28 4.35 -2.89 -3.00
C GLY A 28 4.40 -4.40 -3.11
N ILE A 29 5.39 -5.05 -2.48
CA ILE A 29 5.47 -6.51 -2.44
C ILE A 29 4.30 -7.10 -1.64
N ILE A 30 3.98 -6.54 -0.47
CA ILE A 30 2.88 -7.00 0.39
C ILE A 30 1.54 -6.85 -0.34
N ILE A 31 1.25 -5.67 -0.89
CA ILE A 31 0.01 -5.41 -1.62
C ILE A 31 -0.07 -6.27 -2.88
N GLY A 32 1.03 -6.39 -3.63
CA GLY A 32 1.10 -7.21 -4.84
C GLY A 32 0.81 -8.69 -4.54
N LEU A 33 1.41 -9.25 -3.48
CA LEU A 33 1.11 -10.60 -3.01
C LEU A 33 -0.36 -10.75 -2.63
N LEU A 34 -0.90 -9.82 -1.84
CA LEU A 34 -2.32 -9.84 -1.45
C LEU A 34 -3.25 -9.75 -2.67
N GLU A 35 -2.88 -8.95 -3.67
CA GLU A 35 -3.62 -8.82 -4.93
C GLU A 35 -3.61 -10.14 -5.72
N THR A 36 -2.46 -10.82 -5.79
CA THR A 36 -2.31 -12.14 -6.44
C THR A 36 -3.08 -13.23 -5.70
N PHE A 37 -2.99 -13.29 -4.38
CA PHE A 37 -3.71 -14.28 -3.57
C PHE A 37 -5.22 -14.08 -3.66
N THR A 38 -5.71 -12.84 -3.61
CA THR A 38 -7.16 -12.56 -3.68
C THR A 38 -7.69 -12.71 -5.10
N GLY A 39 -6.89 -12.34 -6.10
CA GLY A 39 -7.25 -12.50 -7.52
C GLY A 39 -7.40 -13.96 -7.95
N GLY A 40 -6.75 -14.90 -7.27
CA GLY A 40 -6.86 -16.34 -7.54
C GLY A 40 -8.04 -17.05 -6.87
N TYR A 41 -8.52 -16.54 -5.73
CA TYR A 41 -9.49 -17.26 -4.87
C TYR A 41 -10.92 -16.70 -4.88
N LEU A 42 -11.14 -15.39 -5.03
CA LEU A 42 -12.44 -14.79 -4.67
C LEU A 42 -13.19 -14.04 -5.79
N SER A 43 -12.53 -13.30 -6.69
CA SER A 43 -13.10 -12.63 -7.90
C SER A 43 -12.26 -11.40 -8.30
N THR A 44 -12.23 -11.07 -9.60
CA THR A 44 -11.53 -9.89 -10.15
C THR A 44 -12.01 -8.57 -9.54
N SER A 45 -13.27 -8.46 -9.13
CA SER A 45 -13.82 -7.24 -8.53
C SER A 45 -13.24 -6.95 -7.14
N LEU A 46 -12.97 -7.97 -6.33
CA LEU A 46 -12.34 -7.79 -5.02
C LEU A 46 -10.84 -7.47 -5.14
N ARG A 47 -10.20 -7.96 -6.19
CA ARG A 47 -8.79 -7.70 -6.49
C ARG A 47 -8.47 -6.19 -6.56
N GLU A 48 -9.40 -5.38 -7.05
CA GLU A 48 -9.21 -3.93 -7.18
C GLU A 48 -9.48 -3.17 -5.86
N VAL A 49 -10.29 -3.74 -4.97
CA VAL A 49 -10.71 -3.10 -3.71
C VAL A 49 -9.80 -3.48 -2.53
N ILE A 50 -9.22 -4.68 -2.55
CA ILE A 50 -8.30 -5.20 -1.51
C ILE A 50 -7.16 -4.23 -1.17
N PRO A 51 -6.44 -3.63 -2.14
CA PRO A 51 -5.35 -2.71 -1.83
C PRO A 51 -5.79 -1.52 -0.99
N TYR A 52 -7.01 -1.02 -1.21
CA TYR A 52 -7.58 0.10 -0.45
C TYR A 52 -8.02 -0.31 0.94
N ILE A 53 -8.59 -1.50 1.12
CA ILE A 53 -8.96 -2.00 2.45
C ILE A 53 -7.69 -2.22 3.29
N VAL A 54 -6.67 -2.85 2.70
CA VAL A 54 -5.39 -3.11 3.38
C VAL A 54 -4.69 -1.79 3.72
N LEU A 55 -4.73 -0.81 2.82
CA LEU A 55 -4.25 0.54 3.10
C LEU A 55 -4.92 1.12 4.34
N VAL A 56 -6.25 1.18 4.38
CA VAL A 56 -7.01 1.74 5.51
C VAL A 56 -6.71 0.98 6.80
N PHE A 57 -6.66 -0.35 6.73
CA PHE A 57 -6.36 -1.19 7.88
C PHE A 57 -4.96 -0.93 8.44
N ILE A 58 -3.96 -0.79 7.57
CA ILE A 58 -2.59 -0.53 8.00
C ILE A 58 -2.43 0.91 8.49
N LEU A 59 -3.08 1.91 7.87
CA LEU A 59 -3.08 3.27 8.41
C LEU A 59 -3.71 3.33 9.80
N MET A 60 -4.71 2.49 10.08
CA MET A 60 -5.33 2.38 11.40
C MET A 60 -4.36 1.80 12.45
N VAL A 61 -3.49 0.87 12.05
CA VAL A 61 -2.48 0.25 12.94
C VAL A 61 -1.19 1.09 13.03
N LYS A 62 -0.78 1.72 11.93
CA LYS A 62 0.47 2.46 11.77
C LYS A 62 0.29 3.61 10.75
N PRO A 63 -0.16 4.80 11.21
CA PRO A 63 -0.54 5.92 10.34
C PRO A 63 0.61 6.56 9.55
N TYR A 64 1.86 6.29 9.94
CA TYR A 64 3.06 6.79 9.25
C TYR A 64 3.62 5.81 8.18
N GLY A 65 2.93 4.71 7.88
CA GLY A 65 3.43 3.69 6.96
C GLY A 65 4.56 2.82 7.54
N LEU A 66 5.06 1.86 6.75
CA LEU A 66 6.05 0.88 7.23
C LEU A 66 7.38 1.52 7.67
N PHE A 67 7.84 2.56 6.98
CA PHE A 67 9.12 3.24 7.21
C PHE A 67 8.98 4.77 7.32
N GLY A 68 7.80 5.28 7.73
CA GLY A 68 7.69 6.69 8.07
C GLY A 68 8.72 7.02 9.13
N SER A 69 9.78 7.71 8.71
CA SER A 69 10.67 8.40 9.60
C SER A 69 9.76 9.27 10.45
N VAL A 70 9.66 8.96 11.74
CA VAL A 70 9.38 10.02 12.70
C VAL A 70 10.58 10.92 12.52
N GLU A 71 10.46 11.95 11.69
CA GLU A 71 11.43 13.03 11.68
C GLU A 71 11.31 13.62 13.09
N ILE A 72 12.13 13.08 14.00
CA ILE A 72 12.38 13.69 15.29
C ILE A 72 13.07 14.98 14.88
N GLU A 73 12.27 16.03 14.75
CA GLU A 73 12.73 17.41 14.73
C GLU A 73 13.63 17.56 15.96
N ARG A 74 14.95 17.41 15.75
CA ARG A 74 15.94 17.74 16.77
C ARG A 74 15.93 19.25 16.84
N VAL A 75 15.24 19.76 17.85
CA VAL A 75 15.41 21.12 18.39
C VAL A 75 16.85 21.39 18.79
#